data_AF-A0A7C8CPV6-F1
#
_entry.id   AF-A0A7C8CPV6-F1
#
_cell.length_a   1.000
_cell.length_b   1.000
_cell.length_c   1.000
_cell.angle_alpha   90.00
_cell.angle_beta   90.00
_cell.angle_gamma   90.00
#
_symmetry.space_group_name_H-M   'P 1'
#
loop_
_entity.id
_entity.type
_entity.pdbx_description
1 polymer ?
#
loop_
_entity_poly.entity_id
_entity_poly.type
_entity_poly.pdbx_seq_one_letter_code
_entity_poly.pdbx_strand_id
1 'polypeptide(L)'
;MQQPLVDSGNSQQYTTQGLIAGQEHFMDDQKLIQFLERENALRVNESPYPTEVGEEDVVIEIPKQILLPTKKTTGQFLEKLDPQHEELLELIREIKKRINHGNDYIRTHEDSGHEDVQSLEWDVCAWYQPIHYYGHSWGIYMRQDCIIRQTWQLLRRVHHDFFKEGPPWEQLGRLLIASATLYFLHEHYHHKVECFGFRMHVALHKSVYLPYKEHIYRKYFGSDLCLEEALANADSFRRLRDQPYKDTLGSHLRTACENYLHAQFRCASPGYRRAQDFLKRHPSGKIEFLEADFLAKENELQATMQECLVTPTGVCDDWGIASHMMRSKFTHASNIKFIVPPGRRPIYRSGLSLAFSCSTIQMKKLYTRQGYVEDSAGGKGSHTKYRKGDHVQIIPEHKTLPKGLAKKLLKALDAGYKLEDLPRLVRGK
;
A
#
# COMPACT_ATOMS: atom_id res chain seq x y z
N MET A 1 -66.00 -11.60 -9.11
CA MET A 1 -65.46 -10.24 -8.94
C MET A 1 -64.73 -10.20 -7.61
N GLN A 2 -63.42 -10.39 -7.63
CA GLN A 2 -62.54 -10.29 -6.46
C GLN A 2 -61.57 -9.13 -6.73
N GLN A 3 -61.46 -8.22 -5.76
CA GLN A 3 -60.52 -7.09 -5.81
C GLN A 3 -59.09 -7.56 -5.57
N PRO A 4 -58.07 -6.87 -6.11
CA PRO A 4 -56.68 -7.22 -5.88
C PRO A 4 -56.17 -6.63 -4.55
N LEU A 5 -55.43 -7.45 -3.80
CA LEU A 5 -54.62 -7.03 -2.67
C LEU A 5 -53.43 -6.21 -3.18
N VAL A 6 -53.35 -4.96 -2.73
CA VAL A 6 -52.21 -4.06 -2.93
C VAL A 6 -51.19 -4.38 -1.85
N ASP A 7 -50.05 -4.95 -2.25
CA ASP A 7 -48.92 -5.24 -1.37
C ASP A 7 -48.03 -3.98 -1.28
N SER A 8 -48.10 -3.28 -0.15
CA SER A 8 -47.29 -2.10 0.14
C SER A 8 -45.92 -2.54 0.65
N GLY A 9 -45.00 -2.76 -0.29
CA GLY A 9 -43.59 -3.05 -0.03
C GLY A 9 -42.89 -1.91 0.72
N ASN A 10 -42.85 -2.03 2.05
CA ASN A 10 -42.01 -1.22 2.93
C ASN A 10 -40.55 -1.69 2.78
N SER A 11 -39.79 -1.03 1.90
CA SER A 11 -38.34 -1.24 1.83
C SER A 11 -37.69 -0.62 3.08
N GLN A 12 -37.46 -1.46 4.10
CA GLN A 12 -36.61 -1.08 5.23
C GLN A 12 -35.18 -0.89 4.71
N GLN A 13 -34.80 0.38 4.57
CA GLN A 13 -33.41 0.78 4.45
C GLN A 13 -32.70 0.38 5.74
N TYR A 14 -31.85 -0.65 5.67
CA TYR A 14 -30.89 -0.94 6.73
C TYR A 14 -29.88 0.20 6.79
N THR A 15 -30.12 1.16 7.68
CA THR A 15 -29.20 2.24 7.98
C THR A 15 -28.04 1.70 8.82
N THR A 16 -26.86 1.63 8.22
CA THR A 16 -25.58 1.24 8.82
C THR A 16 -25.03 2.32 9.77
N GLN A 17 -25.83 2.80 10.72
CA GLN A 17 -25.44 3.87 11.66
C GLN A 17 -25.40 3.43 13.14
N GLY A 18 -25.44 2.14 13.43
CA GLY A 18 -25.54 1.60 14.81
C GLY A 18 -24.30 0.97 15.43
N LEU A 19 -23.09 1.09 14.87
CA LEU A 19 -21.87 0.53 15.48
C LEU A 19 -20.98 1.64 16.03
N ILE A 20 -21.40 2.20 17.16
CA ILE A 20 -20.62 3.12 17.98
C ILE A 20 -19.65 2.29 18.84
N ALA A 21 -18.35 2.51 18.62
CA ALA A 21 -17.26 2.43 19.59
C ALA A 21 -17.27 1.25 20.57
N GLY A 22 -17.32 0.02 20.07
CA GLY A 22 -16.74 -1.11 20.81
C GLY A 22 -15.22 -0.91 20.85
N GLN A 23 -14.62 -0.98 22.04
CA GLN A 23 -13.19 -1.21 22.17
C GLN A 23 -12.89 -2.56 21.52
N GLU A 24 -12.61 -2.56 20.22
CA GLU A 24 -12.09 -3.72 19.52
C GLU A 24 -10.77 -4.07 20.22
N HIS A 25 -10.76 -5.15 21.01
CA HIS A 25 -9.54 -5.71 21.57
C HIS A 25 -8.71 -6.28 20.42
N PHE A 26 -7.91 -5.41 19.82
CA PHE A 26 -7.07 -5.76 18.67
C PHE A 26 -5.96 -6.73 19.11
N MET A 27 -5.70 -7.74 18.27
CA MET A 27 -4.50 -8.56 18.42
C MET A 27 -3.28 -7.67 18.24
N ASP A 28 -2.47 -7.60 19.29
CA ASP A 28 -1.10 -7.10 19.26
C ASP A 28 -0.30 -7.87 18.21
N ASP A 29 0.35 -7.17 17.27
CA ASP A 29 1.23 -7.76 16.25
C ASP A 29 2.24 -8.73 16.88
N GLN A 30 2.70 -8.41 18.10
CA GLN A 30 3.59 -9.28 18.86
C GLN A 30 2.94 -10.62 19.20
N LYS A 31 1.66 -10.65 19.59
CA LYS A 31 0.93 -11.91 19.84
C LYS A 31 0.74 -12.72 18.58
N LEU A 32 0.52 -12.06 17.44
CA LEU A 32 0.39 -12.74 16.15
C LEU A 32 1.72 -13.36 15.70
N ILE A 33 2.82 -12.63 15.85
CA ILE A 33 4.16 -13.14 15.53
C ILE A 33 4.51 -14.30 16.46
N GLN A 34 4.30 -14.16 17.77
CA GLN A 34 4.48 -15.26 18.74
C GLN A 34 3.62 -16.48 18.41
N PHE A 35 2.38 -16.28 17.95
CA PHE A 35 1.53 -17.35 17.46
C PHE A 35 2.18 -18.06 16.27
N LEU A 36 2.63 -17.33 15.25
CA LEU A 36 3.28 -17.92 14.08
C LEU A 36 4.61 -18.63 14.42
N GLU A 37 5.39 -18.09 15.35
CA GLU A 37 6.60 -18.75 15.86
C GLU A 37 6.26 -20.07 16.55
N ARG A 38 5.26 -20.07 17.44
CA ARG A 38 4.83 -21.27 18.16
C ARG A 38 4.30 -22.35 17.22
N GLU A 39 3.55 -21.98 16.19
CA GLU A 39 3.01 -22.92 15.19
C GLU A 39 4.01 -23.22 14.05
N ASN A 40 5.27 -22.77 14.16
CA ASN A 40 6.32 -22.95 13.13
C ASN A 40 5.88 -22.49 11.72
N ALA A 41 5.13 -21.39 11.65
CA ALA A 41 4.64 -20.77 10.43
C ALA A 41 5.24 -19.39 10.14
N LEU A 42 6.19 -18.94 10.97
CA LEU A 42 6.98 -17.75 10.69
C LEU A 42 8.24 -18.14 9.90
N ARG A 43 8.33 -17.71 8.64
CA ARG A 43 9.43 -17.99 7.71
C ARG A 43 10.24 -16.74 7.40
N VAL A 44 10.79 -16.11 8.44
CA VAL A 44 11.53 -14.84 8.31
C VAL A 44 12.71 -15.02 7.36
N ASN A 45 12.82 -14.14 6.37
CA ASN A 45 13.85 -14.15 5.31
C ASN A 45 13.71 -15.25 4.24
N GLU A 46 12.66 -16.05 4.28
CA GLU A 46 12.38 -17.05 3.24
C GLU A 46 11.32 -16.56 2.23
N SER A 47 11.05 -15.24 2.21
CA SER A 47 10.17 -14.64 1.22
C SER A 47 10.60 -15.07 -0.19
N PRO A 48 9.71 -15.72 -0.97
CA PRO A 48 10.03 -16.06 -2.35
C PRO A 48 10.07 -14.83 -3.26
N TYR A 49 9.57 -13.69 -2.78
CA TYR A 49 9.64 -12.41 -3.47
C TYR A 49 10.90 -11.65 -3.04
N PRO A 50 11.62 -11.04 -3.99
CA PRO A 50 12.75 -10.19 -3.67
C PRO A 50 12.28 -9.06 -2.75
N THR A 51 13.14 -8.66 -1.81
CA THR A 51 12.90 -7.39 -1.12
C THR A 51 13.15 -6.25 -2.07
N GLU A 52 12.07 -5.56 -2.42
CA GLU A 52 12.04 -4.42 -3.34
C GLU A 52 12.67 -3.14 -2.75
N VAL A 53 12.96 -3.12 -1.44
CA VAL A 53 13.75 -2.07 -0.80
C VAL A 53 15.22 -2.32 -1.13
N GLY A 54 15.78 -1.48 -2.00
CA GLY A 54 17.19 -1.48 -2.33
C GLY A 54 18.04 -1.12 -1.11
N GLU A 55 19.30 -1.58 -1.10
CA GLU A 55 20.22 -1.29 -0.01
C GLU A 55 20.46 0.20 0.23
N GLU A 56 20.22 1.05 -0.76
CA GLU A 56 20.44 2.49 -0.70
C GLU A 56 19.15 3.31 -0.56
N ASP A 57 18.00 2.63 -0.55
CA ASP A 57 16.71 3.28 -0.41
C ASP A 57 16.55 3.91 0.97
N VAL A 58 15.83 5.02 1.01
CA VAL A 58 15.38 5.62 2.28
C VAL A 58 13.95 5.22 2.53
N VAL A 59 13.74 4.48 3.62
CA VAL A 59 12.41 4.07 4.08
C VAL A 59 11.86 5.14 5.02
N ILE A 60 10.67 5.64 4.72
CA ILE A 60 9.96 6.66 5.50
C ILE A 60 8.64 6.08 5.98
N GLU A 61 8.47 5.92 7.28
CA GLU A 61 7.15 5.59 7.85
C GLU A 61 6.19 6.77 7.71
N ILE A 62 4.98 6.48 7.23
CA ILE A 62 3.96 7.50 6.98
C ILE A 62 2.79 7.33 7.94
N PRO A 63 2.45 8.39 8.69
CA PRO A 63 1.24 8.39 9.51
C PRO A 63 0.00 8.12 8.65
N LYS A 64 -0.87 7.18 9.05
CA LYS A 64 -2.11 6.84 8.31
C LYS A 64 -2.98 8.04 7.96
N GLN A 65 -2.98 9.08 8.81
CA GLN A 65 -3.76 10.31 8.60
C GLN A 65 -3.38 11.04 7.30
N ILE A 66 -2.22 10.71 6.73
CA ILE A 66 -1.75 11.22 5.44
C ILE A 66 -2.45 10.52 4.26
N LEU A 67 -2.74 9.22 4.34
CA LEU A 67 -3.38 8.48 3.25
C LEU A 67 -4.89 8.52 3.28
N LEU A 68 -5.48 8.60 4.48
CA LEU A 68 -6.93 8.76 4.65
C LEU A 68 -7.26 10.02 5.43
N PRO A 69 -6.93 11.20 4.88
CA PRO A 69 -7.18 12.42 5.62
C PRO A 69 -8.69 12.69 5.69
N THR A 70 -9.14 12.97 6.91
CA THR A 70 -10.29 13.84 7.16
C THR A 70 -10.01 15.24 6.63
N LYS A 71 -11.03 16.07 6.40
CA LYS A 71 -10.86 17.50 6.03
C LYS A 71 -9.82 18.21 6.91
N LYS A 72 -9.83 17.94 8.22
CA LYS A 72 -8.88 18.53 9.19
C LYS A 72 -7.44 18.07 8.96
N THR A 73 -7.24 16.80 8.62
CA THR A 73 -5.90 16.21 8.42
C THR A 73 -5.37 16.44 7.01
N THR A 74 -6.20 16.79 6.01
CA THR A 74 -5.74 17.18 4.67
C THR A 74 -4.86 18.42 4.74
N GLY A 75 -5.27 19.46 5.49
CA GLY A 75 -4.44 20.64 5.73
C GLY A 75 -3.09 20.29 6.38
N GLN A 76 -3.12 19.43 7.40
CA GLN A 76 -1.90 18.95 8.06
C GLN A 76 -0.98 18.15 7.13
N PHE A 77 -1.53 17.40 6.19
CA PHE A 77 -0.76 16.72 5.15
C PHE A 77 -0.07 17.72 4.21
N LEU A 78 -0.81 18.73 3.75
CA LEU A 78 -0.31 19.77 2.85
C LEU A 78 0.82 20.61 3.47
N GLU A 79 0.73 20.89 4.77
CA GLU A 79 1.78 21.61 5.52
C GLU A 79 3.10 20.82 5.57
N LYS A 80 3.01 19.49 5.49
CA LYS A 80 4.16 18.58 5.56
C LYS A 80 4.85 18.38 4.22
N LEU A 81 4.20 18.74 3.12
CA LEU A 81 4.83 18.69 1.80
C LEU A 81 5.98 19.70 1.73
N ASP A 82 7.03 19.31 1.03
CA ASP A 82 8.21 20.12 0.81
C ASP A 82 7.96 21.10 -0.36
N PRO A 83 7.82 22.41 -0.09
CA PRO A 83 7.49 23.40 -1.12
C PRO A 83 8.65 23.63 -2.09
N GLN A 84 9.85 23.14 -1.79
CA GLN A 84 11.02 23.25 -2.64
C GLN A 84 11.29 21.98 -3.46
N HIS A 85 10.41 20.97 -3.37
CA HIS A 85 10.57 19.75 -4.14
C HIS A 85 10.28 20.02 -5.63
N GLU A 86 11.29 19.85 -6.47
CA GLU A 86 11.26 20.24 -7.89
C GLU A 86 10.09 19.60 -8.66
N GLU A 87 9.87 18.29 -8.49
CA GLU A 87 8.76 17.59 -9.17
C GLU A 87 7.38 18.05 -8.70
N LEU A 88 7.26 18.48 -7.43
CA LEU A 88 6.00 19.04 -6.91
C LEU A 88 5.77 20.44 -7.49
N LEU A 89 6.83 21.24 -7.60
CA LEU A 89 6.76 22.56 -8.23
C LEU A 89 6.33 22.46 -9.70
N GLU A 90 6.79 21.45 -10.44
CA GLU A 90 6.35 21.23 -11.82
C GLU A 90 4.86 20.85 -11.90
N LEU A 91 4.40 19.95 -11.04
CA LEU A 91 2.97 19.64 -10.92
C LEU A 91 2.13 20.88 -10.56
N ILE A 92 2.59 21.75 -9.66
CA ILE A 92 1.91 23.01 -9.36
C ILE A 92 1.83 23.90 -10.59
N ARG A 93 2.92 24.04 -11.36
CA ARG A 93 2.94 24.86 -12.57
C ARG A 93 1.90 24.36 -13.56
N GLU A 94 1.82 23.05 -13.75
CA GLU A 94 0.80 22.44 -14.60
C GLU A 94 -0.63 22.68 -14.09
N ILE A 95 -0.87 22.50 -12.79
CA ILE A 95 -2.18 22.79 -12.18
C ILE A 95 -2.57 24.25 -12.40
N LYS A 96 -1.63 25.20 -12.23
CA LYS A 96 -1.85 26.62 -12.50
C LYS A 96 -2.18 26.88 -13.97
N LYS A 97 -1.50 26.22 -14.91
CA LYS A 97 -1.84 26.31 -16.34
C LYS A 97 -3.28 25.87 -16.58
N ARG A 98 -3.70 24.73 -16.03
CA ARG A 98 -5.07 24.21 -16.17
C ARG A 98 -6.12 25.15 -15.59
N ILE A 99 -5.86 25.73 -14.42
CA ILE A 99 -6.73 26.75 -13.80
C ILE A 99 -6.92 27.95 -14.73
N ASN A 100 -5.83 28.43 -15.35
CA ASN A 100 -5.87 29.64 -16.17
C ASN A 100 -6.51 29.44 -17.55
N HIS A 101 -6.38 28.24 -18.13
CA HIS A 101 -6.81 27.97 -19.52
C HIS A 101 -8.18 27.29 -19.63
N GLY A 102 -8.80 26.88 -18.53
CA GLY A 102 -10.15 26.33 -18.58
C GLY A 102 -10.24 24.98 -19.34
N ASN A 103 -11.40 24.74 -19.94
CA ASN A 103 -11.66 23.54 -20.75
C ASN A 103 -10.92 23.53 -22.09
N ASP A 104 -10.43 24.67 -22.57
CA ASP A 104 -9.74 24.77 -23.87
C ASP A 104 -8.37 24.07 -23.86
N TYR A 105 -7.76 23.92 -22.67
CA TYR A 105 -6.52 23.18 -22.47
C TYR A 105 -6.67 21.67 -22.69
N ILE A 106 -7.85 21.11 -22.39
CA ILE A 106 -8.09 19.66 -22.46
C ILE A 106 -8.21 19.21 -23.93
N ARG A 107 -8.93 19.98 -24.76
CA ARG A 107 -9.19 19.65 -26.16
C ARG A 107 -7.95 19.58 -27.05
N THR A 108 -6.90 20.34 -26.75
CA THR A 108 -5.69 20.38 -27.59
C THR A 108 -4.64 19.33 -27.22
N HIS A 109 -4.80 18.63 -26.09
CA HIS A 109 -3.83 17.65 -25.58
C HIS A 109 -4.41 16.25 -25.34
N GLU A 110 -5.72 16.05 -25.49
CA GLU A 110 -6.32 14.70 -25.51
C GLU A 110 -6.06 13.97 -26.84
N ASP A 111 -5.98 14.67 -27.98
CA ASP A 111 -5.77 14.06 -29.31
C ASP A 111 -4.33 13.56 -29.55
N SER A 112 -3.35 13.99 -28.75
CA SER A 112 -1.97 13.48 -28.81
C SER A 112 -1.67 12.39 -27.76
N GLY A 113 -2.64 12.03 -26.92
CA GLY A 113 -2.46 11.21 -25.72
C GLY A 113 -2.53 9.69 -25.92
N HIS A 114 -2.44 9.19 -27.15
CA HIS A 114 -2.44 7.75 -27.43
C HIS A 114 -1.09 7.06 -27.17
N GLU A 115 -0.03 7.80 -26.88
CA GLU A 115 1.32 7.26 -26.71
C GLU A 115 1.78 7.34 -25.23
N ASP A 116 2.31 6.22 -24.74
CA ASP A 116 2.89 5.99 -23.41
C ASP A 116 1.93 5.94 -22.20
N VAL A 117 0.91 5.08 -22.25
CA VAL A 117 0.65 4.26 -21.06
C VAL A 117 1.70 3.14 -21.03
N GLN A 118 2.97 3.48 -20.78
CA GLN A 118 3.93 2.47 -20.35
C GLN A 118 3.30 1.80 -19.12
N SER A 119 3.16 0.48 -19.18
CA SER A 119 2.63 -0.29 -18.06
C SER A 119 3.47 0.04 -16.84
N LEU A 120 2.91 0.83 -15.92
CA LEU A 120 3.44 0.89 -14.58
C LEU A 120 3.24 -0.51 -14.03
N GLU A 121 4.31 -1.29 -13.98
CA GLU A 121 4.30 -2.57 -13.28
C GLU A 121 3.97 -2.25 -11.82
N TRP A 122 2.76 -2.60 -11.41
CA TRP A 122 2.19 -2.25 -10.10
C TRP A 122 3.13 -2.71 -8.97
N ASP A 123 3.68 -3.91 -9.14
CA ASP A 123 4.59 -4.57 -8.19
C ASP A 123 5.88 -3.80 -7.92
N VAL A 124 6.36 -3.06 -8.92
CA VAL A 124 7.56 -2.22 -8.76
C VAL A 124 7.20 -0.96 -7.97
N CYS A 125 5.96 -0.49 -8.06
CA CYS A 125 5.54 0.77 -7.49
C CYS A 125 5.01 0.68 -6.06
N ALA A 126 4.41 -0.44 -5.71
CA ALA A 126 3.99 -0.75 -4.36
C ALA A 126 4.00 -2.25 -4.13
N TRP A 127 4.16 -2.66 -2.88
CA TRP A 127 4.05 -4.06 -2.51
C TRP A 127 3.65 -4.23 -1.04
N TYR A 128 2.97 -5.33 -0.76
CA TYR A 128 2.72 -5.83 0.57
C TYR A 128 3.81 -6.81 1.01
N GLN A 129 4.41 -6.58 2.19
CA GLN A 129 5.29 -7.53 2.87
C GLN A 129 4.50 -8.33 3.91
N PRO A 130 4.25 -9.64 3.68
CA PRO A 130 3.45 -10.46 4.58
C PRO A 130 4.12 -10.71 5.93
N ILE A 131 3.34 -10.76 7.00
CA ILE A 131 3.84 -11.05 8.36
C ILE A 131 4.49 -12.42 8.41
N HIS A 132 3.96 -13.43 7.70
CA HIS A 132 4.55 -14.77 7.64
C HIS A 132 6.02 -14.78 7.20
N TYR A 133 6.46 -13.84 6.36
CA TYR A 133 7.84 -13.79 5.83
C TYR A 133 8.69 -12.65 6.39
N TYR A 134 8.05 -11.62 6.96
CA TYR A 134 8.72 -10.39 7.37
C TYR A 134 8.59 -10.09 8.87
N GLY A 135 7.75 -10.82 9.61
CA GLY A 135 7.56 -10.63 11.05
C GLY A 135 7.28 -9.17 11.37
N HIS A 136 8.08 -8.56 12.26
CA HIS A 136 7.94 -7.15 12.64
C HIS A 136 8.21 -6.14 11.51
N SER A 137 8.86 -6.55 10.41
CA SER A 137 9.14 -5.67 9.27
C SER A 137 8.01 -5.65 8.23
N TRP A 138 6.91 -6.33 8.48
CA TRP A 138 5.73 -6.35 7.60
C TRP A 138 5.18 -4.95 7.29
N GLY A 139 4.38 -4.84 6.24
CA GLY A 139 3.69 -3.60 5.92
C GLY A 139 3.44 -3.39 4.43
N ILE A 140 2.88 -2.23 4.10
CA ILE A 140 2.70 -1.78 2.72
C ILE A 140 3.78 -0.76 2.41
N TYR A 141 4.48 -0.97 1.30
CA TYR A 141 5.55 -0.12 0.83
C TYR A 141 5.14 0.50 -0.50
N MET A 142 5.42 1.78 -0.70
CA MET A 142 5.12 2.49 -1.95
C MET A 142 6.30 3.36 -2.36
N ARG A 143 6.72 3.31 -3.62
CA ARG A 143 7.76 4.19 -4.12
C ARG A 143 7.22 5.60 -4.37
N GLN A 144 7.91 6.59 -3.82
CA GLN A 144 7.49 8.00 -3.91
C GLN A 144 7.44 8.50 -5.36
N ASP A 145 8.40 8.11 -6.19
CA ASP A 145 8.45 8.48 -7.61
C ASP A 145 7.28 7.87 -8.39
N CYS A 146 6.83 6.66 -8.05
CA CYS A 146 5.62 6.07 -8.61
C CYS A 146 4.36 6.84 -8.22
N ILE A 147 4.27 7.33 -6.99
CA ILE A 147 3.16 8.17 -6.54
C ILE A 147 3.11 9.46 -7.38
N ILE A 148 4.25 10.14 -7.56
CA ILE A 148 4.35 11.36 -8.37
C ILE A 148 3.97 11.09 -9.84
N ARG A 149 4.48 10.00 -10.43
CA ARG A 149 4.15 9.62 -11.81
C ARG A 149 2.66 9.31 -11.99
N GLN A 150 2.04 8.57 -11.06
CA GLN A 150 0.61 8.30 -11.12
C GLN A 150 -0.22 9.57 -10.86
N THR A 151 0.25 10.50 -10.04
CA THR A 151 -0.36 11.83 -9.86
C THR A 151 -0.43 12.61 -11.18
N TRP A 152 0.61 12.56 -12.03
CA TRP A 152 0.53 13.12 -13.39
C TRP A 152 -0.57 12.47 -14.24
N GLN A 153 -0.72 11.15 -14.13
CA GLN A 153 -1.75 10.41 -14.88
C GLN A 153 -3.18 10.75 -14.41
N LEU A 154 -3.36 10.97 -13.10
CA LEU A 154 -4.63 11.45 -12.54
C LEU A 154 -4.91 12.89 -12.93
N LEU A 155 -3.90 13.76 -12.91
CA LEU A 155 -4.03 15.16 -13.31
C LEU A 155 -4.56 15.30 -14.74
N ARG A 156 -4.16 14.40 -15.65
CA ARG A 156 -4.67 14.36 -17.03
C ARG A 156 -6.15 13.98 -17.14
N ARG A 157 -6.69 13.25 -16.17
CA ARG A 157 -8.04 12.65 -16.19
C ARG A 157 -9.05 13.39 -15.32
N VAL A 158 -8.60 14.33 -14.49
CA VAL A 158 -9.49 15.07 -13.59
C VAL A 158 -10.27 16.13 -14.35
N HIS A 159 -11.57 16.22 -14.06
CA HIS A 159 -12.45 17.23 -14.65
C HIS A 159 -12.01 18.65 -14.23
N HIS A 160 -12.15 19.63 -15.12
CA HIS A 160 -11.70 21.00 -14.86
C HIS A 160 -12.33 21.62 -13.59
N ASP A 161 -13.58 21.27 -13.26
CA ASP A 161 -14.25 21.77 -12.06
C ASP A 161 -13.53 21.42 -10.75
N PHE A 162 -12.74 20.34 -10.72
CA PHE A 162 -11.89 20.01 -9.58
C PHE A 162 -10.97 21.18 -9.20
N PHE A 163 -10.41 21.89 -10.19
CA PHE A 163 -9.47 22.98 -9.93
C PHE A 163 -10.15 24.25 -9.39
N LYS A 164 -11.48 24.32 -9.41
CA LYS A 164 -12.25 25.41 -8.80
C LYS A 164 -12.46 25.22 -7.30
N GLU A 165 -12.17 24.02 -6.76
CA GLU A 165 -12.48 23.66 -5.37
C GLU A 165 -11.47 24.19 -4.34
N GLY A 166 -10.39 24.86 -4.77
CA GLY A 166 -9.31 25.27 -3.86
C GLY A 166 -8.02 25.65 -4.57
N PRO A 167 -7.02 26.17 -3.82
CA PRO A 167 -5.75 26.65 -4.38
C PRO A 167 -4.91 25.51 -4.98
N PRO A 168 -3.99 25.81 -5.91
CA PRO A 168 -3.18 24.80 -6.62
C PRO A 168 -2.47 23.79 -5.71
N TRP A 169 -1.95 24.25 -4.56
CA TRP A 169 -1.24 23.40 -3.61
C TRP A 169 -2.16 22.36 -2.94
N GLU A 170 -3.40 22.75 -2.63
CA GLU A 170 -4.39 21.84 -2.07
C GLU A 170 -4.80 20.78 -3.09
N GLN A 171 -4.99 21.18 -4.36
CA GLN A 171 -5.30 20.25 -5.44
C GLN A 171 -4.18 19.24 -5.67
N LEU A 172 -2.92 19.69 -5.63
CA LEU A 172 -1.77 18.79 -5.69
C LEU A 172 -1.81 17.76 -4.56
N GLY A 173 -2.02 18.19 -3.31
CA GLY A 173 -2.07 17.24 -2.21
C GLY A 173 -3.20 16.23 -2.35
N ARG A 174 -4.38 16.66 -2.79
CA ARG A 174 -5.51 15.73 -3.04
C ARG A 174 -5.20 14.73 -4.16
N LEU A 175 -4.49 15.13 -5.22
CA LEU A 175 -4.03 14.22 -6.27
C LEU A 175 -2.95 13.25 -5.78
N LEU A 176 -2.04 13.68 -4.89
CA LEU A 176 -1.06 12.80 -4.25
C LEU A 176 -1.73 11.76 -3.33
N ILE A 177 -2.71 12.20 -2.54
CA ILE A 177 -3.53 11.31 -1.70
C ILE A 177 -4.27 10.29 -2.56
N ALA A 178 -4.90 10.74 -3.64
CA ALA A 178 -5.60 9.86 -4.58
C ALA A 178 -4.65 8.79 -5.15
N SER A 179 -3.49 9.21 -5.65
CA SER A 179 -2.45 8.31 -6.17
C SER A 179 -2.02 7.27 -5.13
N ALA A 180 -1.63 7.71 -3.93
CA ALA A 180 -1.21 6.79 -2.88
C ALA A 180 -2.36 5.89 -2.37
N THR A 181 -3.61 6.35 -2.46
CA THR A 181 -4.79 5.55 -2.13
C THR A 181 -4.94 4.36 -3.07
N LEU A 182 -4.71 4.53 -4.38
CA LEU A 182 -4.87 3.44 -5.35
C LEU A 182 -3.89 2.31 -5.08
N TYR A 183 -2.60 2.62 -4.89
CA TYR A 183 -1.61 1.63 -4.49
C TYR A 183 -1.97 0.99 -3.14
N PHE A 184 -2.33 1.80 -2.15
CA PHE A 184 -2.72 1.30 -0.84
C PHE A 184 -3.89 0.30 -0.92
N LEU A 185 -4.94 0.59 -1.70
CA LEU A 185 -6.11 -0.26 -1.78
C LEU A 185 -5.75 -1.64 -2.37
N HIS A 186 -4.88 -1.66 -3.38
CA HIS A 186 -4.38 -2.88 -4.02
C HIS A 186 -3.58 -3.71 -3.01
N GLU A 187 -2.54 -3.12 -2.41
CA GLU A 187 -1.68 -3.83 -1.46
C GLU A 187 -2.42 -4.28 -0.20
N HIS A 188 -3.43 -3.52 0.21
CA HIS A 188 -4.28 -3.88 1.33
C HIS A 188 -5.12 -5.14 1.04
N TYR A 189 -5.40 -5.47 -0.22
CA TYR A 189 -6.06 -6.72 -0.57
C TYR A 189 -5.18 -7.94 -0.28
N HIS A 190 -3.90 -7.91 -0.60
CA HIS A 190 -2.96 -8.98 -0.22
C HIS A 190 -2.89 -9.18 1.31
N HIS A 191 -3.03 -8.10 2.08
CA HIS A 191 -3.16 -8.21 3.52
C HIS A 191 -4.51 -8.83 3.96
N LYS A 192 -5.63 -8.56 3.27
CA LYS A 192 -6.91 -9.26 3.51
C LYS A 192 -6.75 -10.77 3.32
N VAL A 193 -6.08 -11.17 2.24
CA VAL A 193 -5.77 -12.57 1.91
C VAL A 193 -4.94 -13.24 3.01
N GLU A 194 -3.88 -12.57 3.49
CA GLU A 194 -3.11 -13.09 4.62
C GLU A 194 -3.95 -13.18 5.90
N CYS A 195 -4.82 -12.20 6.16
CA CYS A 195 -5.72 -12.23 7.31
C CYS A 195 -6.71 -13.39 7.28
N PHE A 196 -7.23 -13.73 6.10
CA PHE A 196 -7.99 -14.95 5.91
C PHE A 196 -7.14 -16.19 6.25
N GLY A 197 -5.90 -16.22 5.76
CA GLY A 197 -4.91 -17.23 6.12
C GLY A 197 -4.73 -17.42 7.63
N PHE A 198 -4.63 -16.34 8.41
CA PHE A 198 -4.56 -16.42 9.88
C PHE A 198 -5.82 -17.01 10.51
N ARG A 199 -7.01 -16.60 10.04
CA ARG A 199 -8.27 -17.14 10.57
C ARG A 199 -8.38 -18.63 10.33
N MET A 200 -8.03 -19.07 9.12
CA MET A 200 -8.00 -20.49 8.78
C MET A 200 -6.91 -21.23 9.56
N HIS A 201 -5.74 -20.62 9.79
CA HIS A 201 -4.70 -21.22 10.61
C HIS A 201 -5.20 -21.47 12.04
N VAL A 202 -5.87 -20.50 12.65
CA VAL A 202 -6.49 -20.69 13.98
C VAL A 202 -7.55 -21.79 13.97
N ALA A 203 -8.43 -21.82 12.96
CA ALA A 203 -9.54 -22.77 12.89
C ALA A 203 -9.10 -24.21 12.57
N LEU A 204 -8.09 -24.37 11.72
CA LEU A 204 -7.63 -25.67 11.23
C LEU A 204 -6.37 -26.19 11.96
N HIS A 205 -5.78 -25.38 12.85
CA HIS A 205 -4.49 -25.64 13.48
C HIS A 205 -3.36 -25.98 12.47
N LYS A 206 -3.45 -25.40 11.27
CA LYS A 206 -2.43 -25.51 10.21
C LYS A 206 -2.47 -24.30 9.29
N SER A 207 -1.30 -23.82 8.86
CA SER A 207 -1.23 -22.71 7.90
C SER A 207 -1.74 -23.13 6.53
N VAL A 208 -2.77 -22.44 6.02
CA VAL A 208 -3.20 -22.52 4.61
C VAL A 208 -2.54 -21.44 3.73
N TYR A 209 -2.04 -20.36 4.35
CA TYR A 209 -1.43 -19.24 3.62
C TYR A 209 -0.09 -19.62 2.99
N LEU A 210 0.81 -20.24 3.75
CA LEU A 210 2.14 -20.63 3.25
C LEU A 210 2.05 -21.61 2.06
N PRO A 211 1.32 -22.74 2.13
CA PRO A 211 1.17 -23.63 0.98
C PRO A 211 0.57 -22.91 -0.23
N TYR A 212 -0.46 -22.08 -0.01
CA TYR A 212 -1.06 -21.29 -1.07
C TYR A 212 -0.05 -20.35 -1.74
N LYS A 213 0.72 -19.57 -0.98
CA LYS A 213 1.70 -18.65 -1.59
C LYS A 213 2.81 -19.39 -2.33
N GLU A 214 3.21 -20.56 -1.84
CA GLU A 214 4.30 -21.36 -2.44
C GLU A 214 3.88 -22.14 -3.68
N HIS A 215 2.71 -22.77 -3.67
CA HIS A 215 2.30 -23.71 -4.71
C HIS A 215 1.30 -23.14 -5.71
N ILE A 216 0.52 -22.13 -5.30
CA ILE A 216 -0.49 -21.49 -6.14
C ILE A 216 -0.01 -20.10 -6.57
N TYR A 217 0.02 -19.12 -5.66
CA TYR A 217 0.29 -17.74 -6.04
C TYR A 217 1.62 -17.62 -6.79
N ARG A 218 2.74 -18.13 -6.24
CA ARG A 218 4.06 -18.04 -6.87
C ARG A 218 4.10 -18.69 -8.26
N LYS A 219 3.40 -19.81 -8.44
CA LYS A 219 3.37 -20.55 -9.69
C LYS A 219 2.62 -19.79 -10.79
N TYR A 220 1.58 -19.05 -10.41
CA TYR A 220 0.71 -18.33 -11.34
C TYR A 220 0.95 -16.82 -11.38
N PHE A 221 1.85 -16.29 -10.55
CA PHE A 221 2.23 -14.88 -10.54
C PHE A 221 2.67 -14.41 -11.94
N GLY A 222 2.19 -13.24 -12.36
CA GLY A 222 2.40 -12.73 -13.72
C GLY A 222 1.62 -13.46 -14.83
N SER A 223 0.61 -14.28 -14.47
CA SER A 223 -0.31 -14.94 -15.41
C SER A 223 -1.78 -14.61 -15.09
N ASP A 224 -2.67 -14.78 -16.08
CA ASP A 224 -4.12 -14.59 -15.91
C ASP A 224 -4.80 -15.63 -15.00
N LEU A 225 -4.04 -16.62 -14.53
CA LEU A 225 -4.48 -17.58 -13.51
C LEU A 225 -4.19 -17.09 -12.08
N CYS A 226 -3.48 -15.97 -11.92
CA CYS A 226 -3.30 -15.35 -10.60
C CYS A 226 -4.56 -14.59 -10.19
N LEU A 227 -5.50 -15.30 -9.56
CA LEU A 227 -6.77 -14.73 -9.13
C LEU A 227 -6.61 -13.62 -8.07
N GLU A 228 -5.60 -13.74 -7.19
CA GLU A 228 -5.32 -12.74 -6.16
C GLU A 228 -5.02 -11.36 -6.75
N GLU A 229 -4.18 -11.27 -7.80
CA GLU A 229 -3.85 -9.99 -8.46
C GLU A 229 -5.06 -9.37 -9.17
N ALA A 230 -5.86 -10.20 -9.82
CA ALA A 230 -7.09 -9.78 -10.47
C ALA A 230 -8.06 -9.14 -9.46
N LEU A 231 -8.23 -9.79 -8.32
CA LEU A 231 -9.10 -9.32 -7.24
C LEU A 231 -8.51 -8.12 -6.50
N ALA A 232 -7.19 -8.02 -6.32
CA ALA A 232 -6.56 -6.85 -5.70
C ALA A 232 -6.79 -5.56 -6.52
N ASN A 233 -6.66 -5.65 -7.84
CA ASN A 233 -7.00 -4.55 -8.74
C ASN A 233 -8.50 -4.23 -8.72
N ALA A 234 -9.36 -5.24 -8.78
CA ALA A 234 -10.80 -5.04 -8.74
C ALA A 234 -11.27 -4.43 -7.41
N ASP A 235 -10.74 -4.89 -6.27
CA ASP A 235 -11.03 -4.36 -4.92
C ASP A 235 -10.62 -2.89 -4.81
N SER A 236 -9.52 -2.51 -5.48
CA SER A 236 -9.08 -1.11 -5.56
C SER A 236 -10.12 -0.23 -6.24
N PHE A 237 -10.70 -0.68 -7.35
CA PHE A 237 -11.79 0.04 -8.02
C PHE A 237 -13.05 0.09 -7.14
N ARG A 238 -13.46 -1.06 -6.59
CA ARG A 238 -14.66 -1.22 -5.76
C ARG A 238 -14.67 -0.26 -4.58
N ARG A 239 -13.56 -0.23 -3.82
CA ARG A 239 -13.46 0.49 -2.54
C ARG A 239 -13.32 2.00 -2.67
N LEU A 240 -13.12 2.54 -3.87
CA LEU A 240 -13.20 3.99 -4.09
C LEU A 240 -14.56 4.59 -3.71
N ARG A 241 -15.60 3.74 -3.64
CA ARG A 241 -16.97 4.12 -3.25
C ARG A 241 -17.26 3.90 -1.77
N ASP A 242 -16.37 3.18 -1.08
CA ASP A 242 -16.50 2.89 0.35
C ASP A 242 -15.99 4.07 1.19
N GLN A 243 -16.47 4.16 2.42
CA GLN A 243 -15.87 5.09 3.39
C GLN A 243 -14.53 4.53 3.92
N PRO A 244 -13.54 5.40 4.21
CA PRO A 244 -13.57 6.86 4.10
C PRO A 244 -13.19 7.42 2.70
N TYR A 245 -12.82 6.55 1.75
CA TYR A 245 -12.25 6.96 0.46
C TYR A 245 -13.20 7.83 -0.36
N LYS A 246 -14.49 7.49 -0.35
CA LYS A 246 -15.54 8.28 -1.01
C LYS A 246 -15.52 9.75 -0.59
N ASP A 247 -15.42 10.01 0.71
CA ASP A 247 -15.46 11.38 1.24
C ASP A 247 -14.11 12.08 1.06
N THR A 248 -13.01 11.37 1.27
CA THR A 248 -11.65 11.92 1.13
C THR A 248 -11.35 12.34 -0.31
N LEU A 249 -11.73 11.54 -1.31
CA LEU A 249 -11.44 11.84 -2.71
C LEU A 249 -12.44 12.86 -3.30
N GLY A 250 -13.71 12.77 -2.91
CA GLY A 250 -14.78 13.53 -3.55
C GLY A 250 -15.09 13.00 -4.97
N SER A 251 -16.16 13.51 -5.57
CA SER A 251 -16.70 12.99 -6.83
C SER A 251 -15.71 13.10 -8.00
N HIS A 252 -15.09 14.27 -8.20
CA HIS A 252 -14.22 14.51 -9.36
C HIS A 252 -12.96 13.64 -9.36
N LEU A 253 -12.24 13.56 -8.24
CA LEU A 253 -11.06 12.70 -8.15
C LEU A 253 -11.42 11.22 -8.17
N ARG A 254 -12.51 10.83 -7.53
CA ARG A 254 -12.97 9.44 -7.58
C ARG A 254 -13.25 9.02 -9.02
N THR A 255 -13.97 9.82 -9.79
CA THR A 255 -14.21 9.55 -11.21
C THR A 255 -12.90 9.49 -12.01
N ALA A 256 -11.94 10.39 -11.73
CA ALA A 256 -10.63 10.35 -12.37
C ALA A 256 -9.86 9.06 -12.04
N CYS A 257 -9.94 8.59 -10.79
CA CYS A 257 -9.36 7.33 -10.33
C CYS A 257 -10.02 6.12 -10.97
N GLU A 258 -11.36 6.06 -11.01
CA GLU A 258 -12.11 5.00 -11.70
C GLU A 258 -11.73 4.92 -13.18
N ASN A 259 -11.67 6.08 -13.86
CA ASN A 259 -11.25 6.15 -15.26
C ASN A 259 -9.78 5.74 -15.46
N TYR A 260 -8.89 6.13 -14.54
CA TYR A 260 -7.49 5.72 -14.55
C TYR A 260 -7.36 4.21 -14.40
N LEU A 261 -7.97 3.61 -13.37
CA LEU A 261 -7.94 2.16 -13.12
C LEU A 261 -8.52 1.37 -14.29
N HIS A 262 -9.69 1.76 -14.80
CA HIS A 262 -10.30 1.10 -15.95
C HIS A 262 -9.41 1.17 -17.20
N ALA A 263 -8.75 2.29 -17.46
CA ALA A 263 -7.78 2.39 -18.55
C ALA A 263 -6.53 1.51 -18.30
N GLN A 264 -6.02 1.48 -17.07
CA GLN A 264 -4.87 0.68 -16.68
C GLN A 264 -5.14 -0.82 -16.83
N PHE A 265 -6.28 -1.32 -16.36
CA PHE A 265 -6.60 -2.76 -16.40
C PHE A 265 -6.57 -3.32 -17.83
N ARG A 266 -6.96 -2.52 -18.83
CA ARG A 266 -6.94 -2.96 -20.24
C ARG A 266 -5.54 -3.19 -20.80
N CYS A 267 -4.54 -2.49 -20.27
CA CYS A 267 -3.16 -2.55 -20.74
C CYS A 267 -2.23 -3.19 -19.70
N ALA A 268 -2.77 -3.68 -18.59
CA ALA A 268 -1.97 -4.27 -17.53
C ALA A 268 -1.41 -5.64 -17.93
N SER A 269 -0.35 -6.05 -17.24
CA SER A 269 0.24 -7.38 -17.36
C SER A 269 -0.81 -8.48 -17.03
N PRO A 270 -0.55 -9.75 -17.43
CA PRO A 270 -1.43 -10.85 -17.08
C PRO A 270 -1.66 -10.95 -15.56
N GLY A 271 -2.85 -11.37 -15.16
CA GLY A 271 -3.32 -11.35 -13.77
C GLY A 271 -4.01 -10.02 -13.45
N TYR A 272 -3.26 -8.92 -13.47
CA TYR A 272 -3.76 -7.56 -13.21
C TYR A 272 -4.90 -7.16 -14.14
N ARG A 273 -4.79 -7.50 -15.43
CA ARG A 273 -5.79 -7.12 -16.43
C ARG A 273 -7.15 -7.77 -16.23
N ARG A 274 -7.21 -8.93 -15.56
CA ARG A 274 -8.43 -9.69 -15.30
C ARG A 274 -9.41 -8.93 -14.39
N ALA A 275 -8.96 -7.86 -13.73
CA ALA A 275 -9.85 -6.95 -13.02
C ALA A 275 -10.97 -6.35 -13.90
N GLN A 276 -10.75 -6.27 -15.22
CA GLN A 276 -11.79 -5.83 -16.17
C GLN A 276 -13.01 -6.76 -16.21
N ASP A 277 -12.86 -8.02 -15.84
CA ASP A 277 -13.94 -9.01 -15.84
C ASP A 277 -15.02 -8.66 -14.81
N PHE A 278 -14.69 -7.82 -13.81
CA PHE A 278 -15.60 -7.33 -12.79
C PHE A 278 -16.19 -5.96 -13.12
N LEU A 279 -15.97 -5.45 -14.33
CA LEU A 279 -16.39 -4.13 -14.75
C LEU A 279 -17.31 -4.22 -15.97
N LYS A 280 -18.37 -3.41 -15.98
CA LYS A 280 -19.26 -3.25 -17.12
C LYS A 280 -19.34 -1.80 -17.55
N ARG A 281 -18.99 -1.52 -18.80
CA ARG A 281 -19.13 -0.19 -19.38
C ARG A 281 -20.50 -0.03 -20.01
N HIS A 282 -21.28 0.93 -19.54
CA HIS A 282 -22.57 1.28 -20.13
C HIS A 282 -22.41 2.19 -21.35
N PRO A 283 -23.41 2.25 -22.25
CA PRO A 283 -23.43 3.21 -23.36
C PRO A 283 -23.28 4.68 -22.95
N SER A 284 -23.72 5.02 -21.72
CA SER A 284 -23.54 6.36 -21.14
C SER A 284 -22.09 6.71 -20.77
N GLY A 285 -21.16 5.77 -20.90
CA GLY A 285 -19.78 5.92 -20.46
C GLY A 285 -19.55 5.59 -18.98
N LYS A 286 -20.62 5.39 -18.18
CA LYS A 286 -20.52 4.96 -16.78
C LYS A 286 -19.90 3.56 -16.69
N ILE A 287 -19.03 3.36 -15.71
CA ILE A 287 -18.44 2.06 -15.38
C ILE A 287 -19.12 1.51 -14.12
N GLU A 288 -19.82 0.41 -14.28
CA GLU A 288 -20.44 -0.37 -13.22
C GLU A 288 -19.47 -1.45 -12.73
N PHE A 289 -19.48 -1.69 -11.41
CA PHE A 289 -18.73 -2.76 -10.77
C PHE A 289 -19.69 -3.93 -10.53
N LEU A 290 -19.29 -5.13 -10.94
CA LEU A 290 -20.10 -6.34 -10.88
C LEU A 290 -19.86 -7.05 -9.54
N GLU A 291 -20.55 -6.57 -8.48
CA GLU A 291 -20.34 -7.03 -7.11
C GLU A 291 -20.52 -8.56 -6.96
N ALA A 292 -21.54 -9.13 -7.59
CA ALA A 292 -21.82 -10.56 -7.53
C ALA A 292 -20.67 -11.40 -8.13
N ASP A 293 -20.14 -10.98 -9.29
CA ASP A 293 -19.03 -11.67 -9.95
C ASP A 293 -17.74 -11.56 -9.13
N PHE A 294 -17.49 -10.40 -8.53
CA PHE A 294 -16.36 -10.20 -7.62
C PHE A 294 -16.44 -11.11 -6.40
N LEU A 295 -17.60 -11.17 -5.73
CA LEU A 295 -17.80 -12.01 -4.55
C LEU A 295 -17.68 -13.50 -4.88
N ALA A 296 -18.22 -13.95 -6.01
CA ALA A 296 -18.06 -15.33 -6.47
C ALA A 296 -16.59 -15.70 -6.67
N LYS A 297 -15.79 -14.78 -7.21
CA LYS A 297 -14.34 -14.97 -7.39
C LYS A 297 -13.54 -14.82 -6.10
N GLU A 298 -13.94 -13.96 -5.16
CA GLU A 298 -13.34 -13.90 -3.83
C GLU A 298 -13.59 -15.22 -3.07
N ASN A 299 -14.78 -15.79 -3.18
CA ASN A 299 -15.12 -17.12 -2.65
C ASN A 299 -14.26 -18.24 -3.29
N GLU A 300 -14.06 -18.20 -4.61
CA GLU A 300 -13.16 -19.13 -5.32
C GLU A 300 -11.71 -19.00 -4.82
N LEU A 301 -11.24 -17.78 -4.55
CA LEU A 301 -9.91 -17.55 -3.96
C LEU A 301 -9.82 -18.15 -2.56
N GLN A 302 -10.84 -17.99 -1.71
CA GLN A 302 -10.86 -18.58 -0.37
C GLN A 302 -10.82 -20.10 -0.42
N ALA A 303 -11.57 -20.73 -1.33
CA ALA A 303 -11.55 -22.18 -1.55
C ALA A 303 -10.18 -22.65 -2.09
N THR A 304 -9.64 -21.94 -3.09
CA THR A 304 -8.29 -22.16 -3.64
C THR A 304 -7.23 -22.14 -2.54
N MET A 305 -7.31 -21.19 -1.62
CA MET A 305 -6.39 -21.09 -0.50
C MET A 305 -6.57 -22.23 0.51
N GLN A 306 -7.81 -22.58 0.85
CA GLN A 306 -8.09 -23.67 1.80
C GLN A 306 -7.59 -25.02 1.26
N GLU A 307 -7.84 -25.31 -0.01
CA GLU A 307 -7.52 -26.59 -0.65
C GLU A 307 -6.11 -26.62 -1.26
N CYS A 308 -5.49 -25.44 -1.47
CA CYS A 308 -4.24 -25.30 -2.20
C CYS A 308 -4.32 -25.87 -3.64
N LEU A 309 -5.45 -25.61 -4.31
CA LEU A 309 -5.74 -26.06 -5.68
C LEU A 309 -6.20 -24.89 -6.53
N VAL A 310 -5.69 -24.79 -7.76
CA VAL A 310 -6.06 -23.72 -8.72
C VAL A 310 -7.55 -23.74 -9.05
N THR A 311 -8.10 -24.94 -9.11
CA THR A 311 -9.52 -25.17 -9.30
C THR A 311 -9.98 -25.95 -8.07
N PRO A 312 -10.56 -25.27 -7.06
CA PRO A 312 -11.05 -25.94 -5.86
C PRO A 312 -12.15 -26.94 -6.21
N THR A 313 -12.23 -28.00 -5.42
CA THR A 313 -13.20 -29.09 -5.57
C THR A 313 -14.45 -28.89 -4.74
N GLY A 314 -14.38 -28.08 -3.68
CA GLY A 314 -15.51 -27.71 -2.85
C GLY A 314 -16.47 -26.72 -3.50
N VAL A 315 -17.64 -26.56 -2.88
CA VAL A 315 -18.65 -25.58 -3.31
C VAL A 315 -18.20 -24.18 -2.87
N CYS A 316 -17.69 -23.37 -3.80
CA CYS A 316 -17.19 -22.03 -3.49
C CYS A 316 -18.27 -21.13 -2.85
N ASP A 317 -19.53 -21.28 -3.25
CA ASP A 317 -20.62 -20.40 -2.78
C ASP A 317 -20.88 -20.48 -1.27
N ASP A 318 -20.47 -21.56 -0.60
CA ASP A 318 -20.59 -21.71 0.86
C ASP A 318 -19.81 -20.64 1.63
N TRP A 319 -18.75 -20.08 1.02
CA TRP A 319 -17.99 -18.96 1.61
C TRP A 319 -18.83 -17.70 1.80
N GLY A 320 -19.92 -17.53 1.05
CA GLY A 320 -20.87 -16.43 1.22
C GLY A 320 -21.52 -16.40 2.61
N ILE A 321 -21.57 -17.56 3.31
CA ILE A 321 -22.08 -17.65 4.69
C ILE A 321 -21.09 -17.00 5.68
N ALA A 322 -19.80 -16.98 5.35
CA ALA A 322 -18.71 -16.52 6.21
C ALA A 322 -18.17 -15.14 5.78
N SER A 323 -19.07 -14.15 5.66
CA SER A 323 -18.85 -12.81 5.08
C SER A 323 -17.74 -11.93 5.71
N HIS A 324 -17.14 -12.36 6.83
CA HIS A 324 -16.07 -11.63 7.52
C HIS A 324 -14.70 -12.30 7.46
N MET A 325 -14.57 -13.40 6.72
CA MET A 325 -13.31 -14.16 6.61
C MET A 325 -12.18 -13.37 5.96
N MET A 326 -12.52 -12.54 4.95
CA MET A 326 -11.59 -11.64 4.25
C MET A 326 -11.43 -10.27 4.93
N ARG A 327 -11.97 -10.07 6.14
CA ARG A 327 -11.82 -8.78 6.84
C ARG A 327 -10.35 -8.55 7.20
N SER A 328 -9.81 -7.43 6.76
CA SER A 328 -8.46 -7.00 7.11
C SER A 328 -8.30 -6.77 8.63
N LYS A 329 -7.10 -7.06 9.16
CA LYS A 329 -6.71 -6.66 10.53
C LYS A 329 -5.97 -5.33 10.58
N PHE A 330 -5.75 -4.70 9.44
CA PHE A 330 -5.04 -3.43 9.32
C PHE A 330 -5.70 -2.36 10.20
N THR A 331 -5.02 -1.90 11.25
CA THR A 331 -5.57 -0.93 12.21
C THR A 331 -5.26 0.51 11.80
N HIS A 332 -5.46 1.46 12.71
CA HIS A 332 -5.08 2.86 12.52
C HIS A 332 -3.57 3.13 12.73
N ALA A 333 -2.83 2.14 13.23
CA ALA A 333 -1.39 2.20 13.50
C ALA A 333 -0.52 1.48 12.43
N SER A 334 -1.13 1.06 11.32
CA SER A 334 -0.49 0.12 10.40
C SER A 334 0.79 0.63 9.73
N ASN A 335 1.66 -0.34 9.44
CA ASN A 335 2.99 -0.17 8.87
C ASN A 335 2.93 0.22 7.38
N ILE A 336 2.70 1.51 7.09
CA ILE A 336 2.81 2.05 5.73
C ILE A 336 4.10 2.85 5.60
N LYS A 337 4.86 2.54 4.55
CA LYS A 337 6.18 3.11 4.31
C LYS A 337 6.27 3.65 2.89
N PHE A 338 6.83 4.84 2.72
CA PHE A 338 7.29 5.29 1.42
C PHE A 338 8.77 4.98 1.25
N ILE A 339 9.11 4.58 0.04
CA ILE A 339 10.47 4.36 -0.41
C ILE A 339 10.88 5.57 -1.25
N VAL A 340 11.96 6.22 -0.84
CA VAL A 340 12.60 7.29 -1.59
C VAL A 340 13.85 6.73 -2.25
N PRO A 341 13.90 6.67 -3.60
CA PRO A 341 15.04 6.14 -4.32
C PRO A 341 16.35 6.87 -3.99
N PRO A 342 17.52 6.23 -4.23
CA PRO A 342 18.81 6.84 -3.98
C PRO A 342 18.96 8.14 -4.79
N GLY A 343 19.58 9.15 -4.18
CA GLY A 343 19.76 10.46 -4.79
C GLY A 343 18.52 11.36 -4.83
N ARG A 344 17.31 10.83 -4.59
CA ARG A 344 16.08 11.64 -4.55
C ARG A 344 15.88 12.31 -3.18
N ARG A 345 15.07 13.37 -3.18
CA ARG A 345 14.62 14.10 -1.99
C ARG A 345 13.23 13.58 -1.59
N PRO A 346 12.95 13.39 -0.30
CA PRO A 346 11.59 13.11 0.14
C PRO A 346 10.63 14.25 -0.22
N ILE A 347 9.39 13.94 -0.60
CA ILE A 347 8.35 14.96 -0.81
C ILE A 347 7.86 15.56 0.51
N TYR A 348 8.25 15.00 1.66
CA TYR A 348 7.90 15.46 2.98
C TYR A 348 9.05 16.21 3.65
N ARG A 349 8.72 17.25 4.41
CA ARG A 349 9.69 18.02 5.20
C ARG A 349 10.33 17.14 6.30
N SER A 350 11.63 17.31 6.47
CA SER A 350 12.50 16.60 7.43
C SER A 350 12.23 16.90 8.92
N GLY A 351 11.24 17.73 9.26
CA GLY A 351 10.89 18.08 10.65
C GLY A 351 9.80 17.21 11.28
N LEU A 352 9.20 16.29 10.52
CA LEU A 352 8.46 15.19 11.11
C LEU A 352 9.47 14.25 11.76
N SER A 353 9.13 13.64 12.90
CA SER A 353 9.82 12.42 13.36
C SER A 353 9.48 11.27 12.40
N LEU A 354 9.77 11.45 11.11
CA LEU A 354 9.86 10.40 10.13
C LEU A 354 10.80 9.39 10.76
N ALA A 355 10.30 8.18 10.98
CA ALA A 355 11.13 7.10 11.42
C ALA A 355 12.01 6.73 10.23
N PHE A 356 13.07 7.52 9.99
CA PHE A 356 14.09 7.15 9.04
C PHE A 356 14.72 5.87 9.56
N SER A 357 14.72 4.85 8.72
CA SER A 357 15.46 3.63 8.96
C SER A 357 16.45 3.42 7.83
N CYS A 358 17.37 2.49 8.05
CA CYS A 358 18.35 2.03 7.09
C CYS A 358 18.54 0.52 7.25
N SER A 359 19.13 -0.11 6.24
CA SER A 359 19.58 -1.49 6.34
C SER A 359 20.75 -1.61 7.30
N THR A 360 20.97 -2.82 7.81
CA THR A 360 22.16 -3.12 8.62
C THR A 360 23.45 -2.82 7.86
N ILE A 361 23.47 -3.12 6.56
CA ILE A 361 24.60 -2.84 5.67
C ILE A 361 24.91 -1.34 5.62
N GLN A 362 23.89 -0.49 5.44
CA GLN A 362 24.06 0.97 5.46
C GLN A 362 24.62 1.46 6.81
N MET A 363 24.11 0.92 7.92
CA MET A 363 24.58 1.28 9.26
C MET A 363 26.02 0.84 9.50
N LYS A 364 26.40 -0.37 9.07
CA LYS A 364 27.77 -0.87 9.09
C LYS A 364 28.70 0.04 8.28
N LYS A 365 28.35 0.37 7.03
CA LYS A 365 29.09 1.32 6.19
C LYS A 365 29.24 2.69 6.87
N LEU A 366 28.22 3.17 7.59
CA LEU A 366 28.31 4.40 8.38
C LEU A 366 29.32 4.27 9.52
N TYR A 367 29.27 3.18 10.30
CA TYR A 367 30.23 2.92 11.38
C TYR A 367 31.67 2.87 10.87
N THR A 368 31.92 2.15 9.77
CA THR A 368 33.24 2.08 9.14
C THR A 368 33.76 3.47 8.74
N ARG A 369 32.92 4.31 8.15
CA ARG A 369 33.27 5.71 7.80
C ARG A 369 33.58 6.58 9.02
N GLN A 370 33.02 6.24 10.18
CA GLN A 370 33.29 6.92 11.45
C GLN A 370 34.53 6.34 12.18
N GLY A 371 35.30 5.46 11.54
CA GLY A 371 36.52 4.89 12.07
C GLY A 371 36.34 3.66 12.96
N TYR A 372 35.15 3.06 12.97
CA TYR A 372 34.96 1.76 13.61
C TYR A 372 35.48 0.64 12.70
N VAL A 373 36.08 -0.39 13.30
CA VAL A 373 36.57 -1.58 12.61
C VAL A 373 35.77 -2.80 13.06
N GLU A 374 35.45 -3.69 12.13
CA GLU A 374 34.75 -4.95 12.43
C GLU A 374 35.63 -5.89 13.26
N ASP A 375 35.14 -6.36 14.39
CA ASP A 375 35.82 -7.27 15.33
C ASP A 375 35.40 -8.71 15.00
N SER A 376 36.18 -9.37 14.13
CA SER A 376 35.91 -10.72 13.62
C SER A 376 35.95 -11.81 14.70
N ALA A 377 36.59 -11.55 15.85
CA ALA A 377 36.68 -12.50 16.96
C ALA A 377 35.44 -12.51 17.87
N GLY A 378 34.47 -11.62 17.65
CA GLY A 378 33.38 -11.35 18.60
C GLY A 378 31.95 -11.50 18.09
N GLY A 379 31.71 -12.04 16.89
CA GLY A 379 30.38 -12.25 16.34
C GLY A 379 29.83 -13.65 16.64
N LYS A 380 28.62 -13.76 17.22
CA LYS A 380 27.89 -15.03 17.33
C LYS A 380 26.56 -14.90 16.59
N GLY A 381 26.35 -15.73 15.58
CA GLY A 381 25.12 -15.75 14.78
C GLY A 381 24.94 -14.49 13.92
N SER A 382 23.72 -13.95 13.91
CA SER A 382 23.29 -12.82 13.08
C SER A 382 23.72 -11.43 13.62
N HIS A 383 24.81 -11.34 14.39
CA HIS A 383 25.24 -10.08 15.02
C HIS A 383 26.71 -9.81 14.71
N THR A 384 27.01 -8.60 14.28
CA THR A 384 28.39 -8.16 13.98
C THR A 384 28.84 -7.11 14.99
N LYS A 385 30.09 -7.23 15.44
CA LYS A 385 30.68 -6.35 16.45
C LYS A 385 31.63 -5.35 15.78
N TYR A 386 31.53 -4.08 16.15
CA TYR A 386 32.37 -2.99 15.66
C TYR A 386 33.07 -2.30 16.82
N ARG A 387 34.34 -1.92 16.66
CA ARG A 387 35.16 -1.30 17.71
C ARG A 387 35.85 -0.02 17.23
N LYS A 388 35.93 0.98 18.10
CA LYS A 388 36.74 2.20 17.94
C LYS A 388 37.33 2.58 19.30
N GLY A 389 38.63 2.34 19.49
CA GLY A 389 39.26 2.41 20.82
C GLY A 389 38.61 1.41 21.78
N ASP A 390 38.18 1.88 22.95
CA ASP A 390 37.49 1.07 23.96
C ASP A 390 35.98 0.94 23.71
N HIS A 391 35.43 1.70 22.75
CA HIS A 391 34.02 1.63 22.41
C HIS A 391 33.72 0.42 21.53
N VAL A 392 32.73 -0.36 21.95
CA VAL A 392 32.23 -1.53 21.23
C VAL A 392 30.75 -1.37 20.97
N GLN A 393 30.36 -1.58 19.72
CA GLN A 393 28.96 -1.61 19.31
C GLN A 393 28.63 -2.94 18.63
N ILE A 394 27.49 -3.52 19.00
CA ILE A 394 26.94 -4.70 18.34
C ILE A 394 25.80 -4.24 17.43
N ILE A 395 25.85 -4.67 16.18
CA ILE A 395 24.85 -4.39 15.15
C ILE A 395 24.22 -5.72 14.74
N PRO A 396 22.93 -5.96 15.05
CA PRO A 396 22.22 -7.16 14.59
C PRO A 396 21.87 -7.06 13.11
N GLU A 397 21.77 -8.21 12.44
CA GLU A 397 21.35 -8.32 11.04
C GLU A 397 19.84 -8.16 10.88
N HIS A 398 19.48 -7.05 10.25
CA HIS A 398 18.13 -6.74 9.81
C HIS A 398 18.18 -6.14 8.39
N LYS A 399 17.20 -6.51 7.55
CA LYS A 399 16.98 -5.85 6.26
C LYS A 399 16.65 -4.36 6.41
N THR A 400 15.90 -4.01 7.46
CA THR A 400 15.59 -2.63 7.85
C THR A 400 15.62 -2.56 9.38
N LEU A 401 16.42 -1.66 9.94
CA LEU A 401 16.60 -1.56 11.39
C LEU A 401 15.34 -1.00 12.08
N PRO A 402 14.87 -1.59 13.19
CA PRO A 402 13.81 -0.97 13.98
C PRO A 402 14.19 0.45 14.43
N LYS A 403 13.24 1.40 14.42
CA LYS A 403 13.47 2.82 14.77
C LYS A 403 14.26 3.01 16.06
N GLY A 404 13.89 2.28 17.12
CA GLY A 404 14.56 2.34 18.42
C GLY A 404 16.02 1.90 18.35
N LEU A 405 16.31 0.87 17.56
CA LEU A 405 17.66 0.37 17.35
C LEU A 405 18.48 1.34 16.49
N ALA A 406 17.95 1.83 15.37
CA ALA A 406 18.64 2.82 14.54
C ALA A 406 18.99 4.08 15.35
N LYS A 407 18.06 4.58 16.17
CA LYS A 407 18.31 5.70 17.09
C LYS A 407 19.39 5.39 18.11
N LYS A 408 19.38 4.18 18.72
CA LYS A 408 20.40 3.74 19.68
C LYS A 408 21.79 3.69 19.02
N LEU A 409 21.88 3.13 17.81
CA LEU A 409 23.12 3.02 17.05
C LEU A 409 23.65 4.39 16.60
N LEU A 410 22.80 5.31 16.16
CA LEU A 410 23.25 6.67 15.83
C LEU A 410 23.77 7.43 17.05
N LYS A 411 23.11 7.28 18.21
CA LYS A 411 23.53 7.93 19.46
C LYS A 411 24.89 7.41 19.97
N ALA A 412 25.26 6.19 19.63
CA ALA A 412 26.56 5.60 19.98
C ALA A 412 27.72 6.15 19.12
N LEU A 413 27.44 6.91 18.06
CA LEU A 413 28.46 7.65 17.34
C LEU A 413 28.75 8.98 18.07
N ASP A 414 30.03 9.32 18.28
CA ASP A 414 30.50 10.47 19.07
C ASP A 414 30.05 11.86 18.53
N ALA A 415 29.40 11.90 17.38
CA ALA A 415 28.97 13.12 16.70
C ALA A 415 27.55 13.60 17.08
N GLY A 416 26.86 12.91 17.99
CA GLY A 416 25.53 13.34 18.46
C GLY A 416 24.43 13.27 17.40
N TYR A 417 24.56 12.39 16.42
CA TYR A 417 23.63 12.29 15.29
C TYR A 417 22.21 11.92 15.73
N LYS A 418 21.24 12.50 15.05
CA LYS A 418 19.81 12.22 15.19
C LYS A 418 19.32 11.33 14.05
N LEU A 419 18.14 10.74 14.22
CA LEU A 419 17.52 9.90 13.19
C LEU A 419 17.28 10.68 11.88
N GLU A 420 17.02 11.98 11.97
CA GLU A 420 16.85 12.90 10.85
C GLU A 420 18.12 13.09 10.00
N ASP A 421 19.30 12.82 10.58
CA ASP A 421 20.58 12.90 9.86
C ASP A 421 20.82 11.66 8.98
N LEU A 422 20.11 10.55 9.25
CA LEU A 422 20.37 9.25 8.64
C LEU A 422 20.38 9.29 7.08
N PRO A 423 19.42 9.93 6.39
CA PRO A 423 19.45 10.02 4.93
C PRO A 423 20.71 10.70 4.38
N ARG A 424 21.27 11.67 5.11
CA ARG A 424 22.49 12.39 4.73
C ARG A 424 23.73 11.53 5.03
N LEU A 425 23.80 10.99 6.23
CA LEU A 425 24.93 10.18 6.72
C LEU A 425 25.15 8.92 5.90
N VAL A 426 24.06 8.22 5.55
CA VAL A 426 24.14 7.01 4.74
C VAL A 426 24.71 7.32 3.35
N ARG A 427 24.35 8.47 2.76
CA ARG A 427 24.90 8.95 1.47
C ARG A 427 26.36 9.41 1.55
N GLY A 428 26.96 9.50 2.73
CA GLY A 428 28.36 9.91 2.90
C GLY A 428 28.60 11.40 2.69
N LYS A 429 27.57 12.22 2.93
CA LYS A 429 27.64 13.67 2.83
C LYS A 429 27.59 14.35 4.19
#